data_AF-A0A925UXQ7-F1
#
_entry.id   AF-A0A925UXQ7-F1
#
_cell.length_a   1.000
_cell.length_b   1.000
_cell.length_c   1.000
_cell.angle_alpha   90.00
_cell.angle_beta   90.00
_cell.angle_gamma   90.00
#
_symmetry.space_group_name_H-M   'P 1'
#
loop_
_entity.id
_entity.type
_entity.pdbx_description
1 polymer ?
#
loop_
_entity_poly.entity_id
_entity_poly.type
_entity_poly.pdbx_seq_one_letter_code
_entity_poly.pdbx_strand_id
1 'polypeptide(L)'
;MGKKKKTEFQLRKEKQAEKDRAYQRTLARVKTKLGESELTGSKRKDVDFLRRYLQIPLGGRFARRSHAAYHGRSYNLRKQALALIDHVFVLYPVPLFLYRATLSAAGHNLVFDPNWEEPDAYRESLNHGYVRWFAVTAQGGSLAKEMRGILTKKEVHWFLKAPGANTIQRNLFWARCAAAGIPLTTCQFLTDRIGGASDQAALGDRRDDLIRFYANEAGQMRENDLQEITDFVRAMVRQPDFSFKGRTLGSMVNLSEAWHGTMYSSKVAKYESWRQQFAPWVHEMKDHTVHAIELTNNRALSDEGKRQRHCVFTYTQSCLSGWSKIVSIRWVMSKGSLLDPTDIVSRLTLEIRPSTGEIVQIRGKLNRTPDEKEGKIIRLWAADHGLRLATWCGL
;
A
#
# COMPACT_ATOMS: atom_id res chain seq x y z
N MET A 1 -52.01 30.68 -8.65
CA MET A 1 -51.49 29.91 -7.49
C MET A 1 -49.98 29.76 -7.62
N GLY A 2 -49.20 30.65 -6.99
CA GLY A 2 -47.74 30.68 -7.13
C GLY A 2 -47.06 29.62 -6.27
N LYS A 3 -46.25 28.74 -6.90
CA LYS A 3 -45.40 27.77 -6.19
C LYS A 3 -44.43 28.53 -5.28
N LYS A 4 -44.58 28.39 -3.95
CA LYS A 4 -43.62 28.93 -2.96
C LYS A 4 -42.22 28.41 -3.30
N LYS A 5 -41.27 29.32 -3.57
CA LYS A 5 -39.85 28.99 -3.75
C LYS A 5 -39.33 28.37 -2.45
N LYS A 6 -38.75 27.17 -2.54
CA LYS A 6 -38.15 26.46 -1.41
C LYS A 6 -36.95 27.25 -0.88
N THR A 7 -36.79 27.32 0.43
CA THR A 7 -35.65 28.02 1.05
C THR A 7 -34.36 27.23 0.88
N GLU A 8 -33.21 27.91 0.96
CA GLU A 8 -31.90 27.27 0.78
C GLU A 8 -31.66 26.11 1.77
N PHE A 9 -32.18 26.24 2.99
CA PHE A 9 -32.17 25.17 4.00
C PHE A 9 -32.99 23.95 3.57
N GLN A 10 -34.17 24.15 2.96
CA GLN A 10 -35.00 23.07 2.44
C GLN A 10 -34.32 22.37 1.25
N LEU A 11 -33.66 23.14 0.37
CA LEU A 11 -32.86 22.60 -0.73
C LEU A 11 -31.66 21.79 -0.24
N ARG A 12 -30.95 22.25 0.80
CA ARG A 12 -29.83 21.49 1.42
C ARG A 12 -30.31 20.20 2.08
N LYS A 13 -31.43 20.24 2.80
CA LYS A 13 -32.02 19.06 3.45
C LYS A 13 -32.50 18.02 2.43
N GLU A 14 -33.09 18.47 1.31
CA GLU A 14 -33.47 17.58 0.19
C GLU A 14 -32.24 16.97 -0.49
N LYS A 15 -31.19 17.77 -0.74
CA LYS A 15 -29.95 17.29 -1.35
C LYS A 15 -29.19 16.31 -0.46
N GLN A 16 -29.21 16.50 0.86
CA GLN A 16 -28.64 15.57 1.83
C GLN A 16 -29.47 14.27 1.89
N ALA A 17 -30.79 14.37 1.95
CA ALA A 17 -31.67 13.20 1.91
C ALA A 17 -31.54 12.40 0.60
N GLU A 18 -31.27 13.07 -0.52
CA GLU A 18 -31.01 12.43 -1.81
C GLU A 18 -29.66 11.71 -1.82
N LYS A 19 -28.61 12.33 -1.27
CA LYS A 19 -27.30 11.69 -1.05
C LYS A 19 -27.40 10.47 -0.13
N ASP A 20 -28.14 10.57 0.97
CA ASP A 20 -28.33 9.48 1.91
C ASP A 20 -29.09 8.32 1.25
N ARG A 21 -30.12 8.60 0.43
CA ARG A 21 -30.83 7.57 -0.34
C ARG A 21 -29.93 6.95 -1.42
N ALA A 22 -29.11 7.74 -2.11
CA ALA A 22 -28.15 7.23 -3.09
C ALA A 22 -27.08 6.36 -2.43
N TYR A 23 -26.61 6.74 -1.24
CA TYR A 23 -25.70 5.98 -0.42
C TYR A 23 -26.32 4.66 0.05
N GLN A 24 -27.56 4.69 0.55
CA GLN A 24 -28.31 3.49 0.94
C GLN A 24 -28.59 2.55 -0.24
N ARG A 25 -28.92 3.08 -1.43
CA ARG A 25 -29.04 2.28 -2.66
C ARG A 25 -27.71 1.69 -3.10
N THR A 26 -26.62 2.41 -2.89
CA THR A 26 -25.26 1.93 -3.22
C THR A 26 -24.83 0.85 -2.24
N LEU A 27 -25.08 1.00 -0.94
CA LEU A 27 -24.88 -0.03 0.08
C LEU A 27 -25.74 -1.26 -0.17
N ALA A 28 -27.01 -1.07 -0.55
CA ALA A 28 -27.89 -2.17 -0.95
C ALA A 28 -27.32 -2.87 -2.19
N ARG A 29 -26.92 -2.14 -3.24
CA ARG A 29 -26.31 -2.71 -4.46
C ARG A 29 -24.96 -3.39 -4.20
N VAL A 30 -24.19 -2.91 -3.21
CA VAL A 30 -22.95 -3.54 -2.73
C VAL A 30 -23.27 -4.81 -1.95
N LYS A 31 -24.31 -4.84 -1.10
CA LYS A 31 -24.82 -6.06 -0.48
C LYS A 31 -25.34 -7.07 -1.51
N THR A 32 -26.05 -6.61 -2.54
CA THR A 32 -26.55 -7.45 -3.64
C THR A 32 -25.41 -7.96 -4.52
N LYS A 33 -24.35 -7.18 -4.76
CA LYS A 33 -23.13 -7.60 -5.49
C LYS A 33 -22.18 -8.49 -4.68
N LEU A 34 -22.13 -8.33 -3.35
CA LEU A 34 -21.40 -9.20 -2.42
C LEU A 34 -22.15 -10.50 -2.11
N GLY A 35 -23.29 -10.75 -2.76
CA GLY A 35 -24.04 -11.99 -2.63
C GLY A 35 -24.67 -12.13 -1.25
N GLU A 36 -25.92 -11.66 -1.13
CA GLU A 36 -26.82 -12.07 -0.04
C GLU A 36 -27.03 -13.61 0.01
N SER A 37 -26.55 -14.38 -0.98
CA SER A 37 -26.47 -15.84 -0.92
C SER A 37 -25.27 -16.40 -0.10
N GLU A 38 -24.20 -15.63 0.14
CA GLU A 38 -23.06 -16.09 0.96
C GLU A 38 -23.33 -15.96 2.47
N LEU A 39 -24.17 -14.98 2.84
CA LEU A 39 -24.56 -14.67 4.23
C LEU A 39 -25.74 -15.52 4.74
N THR A 40 -26.45 -16.23 3.86
CA THR A 40 -27.67 -17.00 4.20
C THR A 40 -27.41 -18.50 4.45
N GLY A 41 -26.23 -19.02 4.14
CA GLY A 41 -25.82 -20.38 4.51
C GLY A 41 -25.16 -20.45 5.89
N SER A 42 -25.24 -21.62 6.57
CA SER A 42 -24.61 -21.95 7.86
C SER A 42 -23.42 -21.07 8.25
N LYS A 43 -23.42 -20.55 9.49
CA LYS A 43 -22.34 -19.70 10.04
C LYS A 43 -20.95 -20.38 9.95
N ARG A 44 -20.93 -21.71 9.89
CA ARG A 44 -19.74 -22.52 9.63
C ARG A 44 -19.87 -23.17 8.26
N LYS A 45 -18.92 -22.88 7.38
CA LYS A 45 -18.88 -23.39 6.02
C LYS A 45 -18.18 -24.75 6.00
N ASP A 46 -18.67 -25.64 5.16
CA ASP A 46 -18.04 -26.95 4.93
C ASP A 46 -16.76 -26.83 4.10
N VAL A 47 -16.06 -27.96 3.96
CA VAL A 47 -14.79 -28.03 3.22
C VAL A 47 -14.99 -27.69 1.74
N ASP A 48 -16.09 -28.11 1.13
CA ASP A 48 -16.37 -27.88 -0.29
C ASP A 48 -16.59 -26.40 -0.60
N PHE A 49 -17.27 -25.68 0.29
CA PHE A 49 -17.39 -24.23 0.22
C PHE A 49 -16.04 -23.54 0.40
N LEU A 50 -15.27 -23.92 1.44
CA LEU A 50 -13.99 -23.29 1.74
C LEU A 50 -12.94 -23.54 0.66
N ARG A 51 -13.01 -24.66 -0.07
CA ARG A 51 -12.11 -25.00 -1.18
C ARG A 51 -12.08 -23.92 -2.28
N ARG A 52 -13.14 -23.12 -2.44
CA ARG A 52 -13.21 -22.02 -3.42
C ARG A 52 -12.17 -20.93 -3.16
N TYR A 53 -11.72 -20.78 -1.91
CA TYR A 53 -10.70 -19.81 -1.51
C TYR A 53 -9.27 -20.38 -1.59
N LEU A 54 -9.11 -21.65 -1.98
CA LEU A 54 -7.85 -22.37 -1.98
C LEU A 54 -7.42 -22.73 -3.40
N GLN A 55 -6.14 -22.61 -3.68
CA GLN A 55 -5.51 -23.09 -4.92
C GLN A 55 -4.70 -24.37 -4.67
N ILE A 56 -4.20 -24.57 -3.45
CA ILE A 56 -3.50 -25.80 -3.08
C ILE A 56 -4.49 -26.98 -3.01
N PRO A 57 -4.19 -28.13 -3.64
CA PRO A 57 -5.03 -29.32 -3.52
C PRO A 57 -5.06 -29.83 -2.07
N LEU A 58 -6.25 -30.05 -1.51
CA LEU A 58 -6.47 -30.54 -0.13
C LEU A 58 -6.05 -32.01 0.10
N GLY A 59 -5.49 -32.65 -0.93
CA GLY A 59 -4.90 -33.98 -0.87
C GLY A 59 -3.54 -33.99 -1.58
N GLY A 60 -2.83 -35.12 -1.48
CA GLY A 60 -1.52 -35.29 -2.13
C GLY A 60 -0.34 -35.14 -1.18
N ARG A 61 0.86 -34.99 -1.76
CA ARG A 61 2.14 -35.20 -1.06
C ARG A 61 2.36 -34.33 0.18
N PHE A 62 1.80 -33.14 0.22
CA PHE A 62 1.98 -32.21 1.35
C PHE A 62 0.87 -32.28 2.40
N ALA A 63 -0.24 -32.97 2.13
CA ALA A 63 -1.32 -33.11 3.11
C ALA A 63 -0.86 -34.00 4.28
N ARG A 64 -1.05 -33.52 5.50
CA ARG A 64 -0.69 -34.19 6.76
C ARG A 64 -1.89 -34.72 7.51
N ARG A 65 -3.05 -34.11 7.33
CA ARG A 65 -4.33 -34.61 7.86
C ARG A 65 -5.37 -34.63 6.76
N SER A 66 -6.34 -35.53 6.91
CA SER A 66 -7.48 -35.57 6.00
C SER A 66 -8.32 -34.30 6.16
N HIS A 67 -8.62 -33.65 5.03
CA HIS A 67 -9.53 -32.51 5.01
C HIS A 67 -10.95 -32.90 5.44
N ALA A 68 -11.36 -34.16 5.26
CA ALA A 68 -12.67 -34.65 5.71
C ALA A 68 -12.84 -34.60 7.24
N ALA A 69 -11.73 -34.63 7.99
CA ALA A 69 -11.72 -34.52 9.46
C ALA A 69 -11.70 -33.07 9.96
N TYR A 70 -11.77 -32.08 9.07
CA TYR A 70 -11.77 -30.68 9.45
C TYR A 70 -13.13 -30.26 10.01
N HIS A 71 -13.12 -29.59 11.18
CA HIS A 71 -14.31 -28.97 11.76
C HIS A 71 -14.02 -27.51 12.12
N GLY A 72 -14.75 -26.59 11.47
CA GLY A 72 -14.58 -25.15 11.66
C GLY A 72 -15.00 -24.68 13.05
N ARG A 73 -14.11 -23.93 13.73
CA ARG A 73 -14.36 -23.39 15.08
C ARG A 73 -14.81 -21.93 15.08
N SER A 74 -14.53 -21.19 14.00
CA SER A 74 -14.80 -19.75 13.87
C SER A 74 -15.99 -19.49 12.95
N TYR A 75 -16.73 -18.40 13.21
CA TYR A 75 -17.74 -17.88 12.28
C TYR A 75 -17.17 -16.90 11.25
N ASN A 76 -15.97 -16.36 11.50
CA ASN A 76 -15.29 -15.48 10.55
C ASN A 76 -14.72 -16.30 9.38
N LEU A 77 -15.14 -15.98 8.15
CA LEU A 77 -14.81 -16.73 6.94
C LEU A 77 -13.30 -16.77 6.65
N ARG A 78 -12.59 -15.65 6.82
CA ARG A 78 -11.12 -15.58 6.69
C ARG A 78 -10.44 -16.57 7.63
N LYS A 79 -10.85 -16.61 8.91
CA LYS A 79 -10.32 -17.58 9.88
C LYS A 79 -10.67 -19.02 9.53
N GLN A 80 -11.85 -19.27 8.95
CA GLN A 80 -12.24 -20.62 8.52
C GLN A 80 -11.38 -21.14 7.35
N ALA A 81 -11.10 -20.29 6.36
CA ALA A 81 -10.25 -20.66 5.23
C ALA A 81 -8.81 -20.96 5.67
N LEU A 82 -8.23 -20.09 6.51
CA LEU A 82 -6.89 -20.29 7.07
C LEU A 82 -6.83 -21.54 7.97
N ALA A 83 -7.82 -21.76 8.82
CA ALA A 83 -7.85 -22.93 9.70
C ALA A 83 -7.97 -24.25 8.94
N LEU A 84 -8.62 -24.27 7.76
CA LEU A 84 -8.63 -25.45 6.89
C LEU A 84 -7.22 -25.74 6.33
N ILE A 85 -6.51 -24.71 5.86
CA ILE A 85 -5.10 -24.85 5.44
C ILE A 85 -4.25 -25.38 6.60
N ASP A 86 -4.41 -24.79 7.79
CA ASP A 86 -3.66 -25.17 8.98
C ASP A 86 -3.89 -26.64 9.34
N HIS A 87 -5.16 -27.06 9.37
CA HIS A 87 -5.53 -28.43 9.67
C HIS A 87 -4.89 -29.42 8.69
N VAL A 88 -4.93 -29.12 7.40
CA VAL A 88 -4.48 -30.07 6.36
C VAL A 88 -2.96 -30.09 6.24
N PHE A 89 -2.27 -28.96 6.32
CA PHE A 89 -0.86 -28.85 5.92
C PHE A 89 0.11 -28.46 7.04
N VAL A 90 -0.36 -27.82 8.11
CA VAL A 90 0.50 -27.09 9.05
C VAL A 90 0.72 -27.87 10.35
N LEU A 91 1.98 -28.20 10.63
CA LEU A 91 2.45 -28.78 11.89
C LEU A 91 3.18 -27.74 12.74
N TYR A 92 3.83 -26.77 12.10
CA TYR A 92 4.60 -25.70 12.74
C TYR A 92 4.16 -24.32 12.23
N PRO A 93 4.22 -23.25 13.04
CA PRO A 93 3.79 -21.92 12.64
C PRO A 93 4.43 -21.44 11.34
N VAL A 94 3.60 -20.92 10.43
CA VAL A 94 4.05 -20.37 9.14
C VAL A 94 3.76 -18.87 9.10
N PRO A 95 4.69 -18.04 8.60
CA PRO A 95 4.43 -16.63 8.38
C PRO A 95 3.24 -16.39 7.45
N LEU A 96 2.34 -15.47 7.82
CA LEU A 96 1.08 -15.25 7.11
C LEU A 96 1.27 -14.99 5.61
N PHE A 97 2.32 -14.29 5.20
CA PHE A 97 2.56 -13.97 3.79
C PHE A 97 2.80 -15.22 2.93
N LEU A 98 3.30 -16.34 3.49
CA LEU A 98 3.48 -17.59 2.73
C LEU A 98 2.15 -18.29 2.41
N TYR A 99 1.06 -17.97 3.13
CA TYR A 99 -0.27 -18.49 2.79
C TYR A 99 -0.75 -17.99 1.43
N ARG A 100 -0.21 -16.87 0.92
CA ARG A 100 -0.47 -16.37 -0.44
C ARG A 100 -0.26 -17.46 -1.49
N ALA A 101 0.76 -18.30 -1.34
CA ALA A 101 1.05 -19.40 -2.26
C ALA A 101 -0.06 -20.48 -2.31
N THR A 102 -0.95 -20.52 -1.31
CA THR A 102 -1.97 -21.57 -1.16
C THR A 102 -3.38 -21.14 -1.55
N LEU A 103 -3.59 -19.84 -1.76
CA LEU A 103 -4.92 -19.25 -1.91
C LEU A 103 -5.28 -19.04 -3.38
N SER A 104 -6.57 -19.17 -3.70
CA SER A 104 -7.10 -18.73 -4.99
C SER A 104 -7.22 -17.20 -5.04
N ALA A 105 -7.54 -16.60 -6.19
CA ALA A 105 -7.80 -15.16 -6.27
C ALA A 105 -8.87 -14.69 -5.27
N ALA A 106 -9.95 -15.45 -5.09
CA ALA A 106 -10.97 -15.17 -4.09
C ALA A 106 -10.41 -15.29 -2.65
N GLY A 107 -9.54 -16.28 -2.41
CA GLY A 107 -8.87 -16.45 -1.12
C GLY A 107 -7.91 -15.31 -0.79
N HIS A 108 -7.19 -14.80 -1.79
CA HIS A 108 -6.35 -13.61 -1.64
C HIS A 108 -7.19 -12.42 -1.17
N ASN A 109 -8.31 -12.12 -1.83
CA ASN A 109 -9.22 -11.03 -1.44
C ASN A 109 -9.87 -11.21 -0.07
N LEU A 110 -10.04 -12.46 0.36
CA LEU A 110 -10.60 -12.79 1.68
C LEU A 110 -9.57 -12.60 2.80
N VAL A 111 -8.32 -12.97 2.55
CA VAL A 111 -7.27 -13.04 3.58
C VAL A 111 -6.44 -11.76 3.63
N PHE A 112 -6.21 -11.15 2.47
CA PHE A 112 -5.44 -9.94 2.20
C PHE A 112 -6.39 -8.89 1.57
N ASP A 113 -6.07 -7.61 1.70
CA ASP A 113 -7.01 -6.52 1.37
C ASP A 113 -7.55 -6.60 -0.08
N PRO A 114 -8.88 -6.67 -0.30
CA PRO A 114 -9.49 -6.76 -1.64
C PRO A 114 -9.36 -5.49 -2.49
N ASN A 115 -8.97 -4.35 -1.90
CA ASN A 115 -8.69 -3.12 -2.66
C ASN A 115 -7.27 -3.07 -3.22
N TRP A 116 -6.49 -4.13 -3.00
CA TRP A 116 -5.13 -4.24 -3.47
C TRP A 116 -5.04 -5.20 -4.66
N GLU A 117 -5.14 -4.62 -5.85
CA GLU A 117 -4.62 -5.22 -7.06
C GLU A 117 -3.16 -4.77 -7.20
N GLU A 118 -2.18 -5.49 -6.60
CA GLU A 118 -0.96 -5.66 -7.40
C GLU A 118 -1.39 -6.52 -8.56
N PRO A 119 -1.31 -6.03 -9.81
CA PRO A 119 -1.47 -6.89 -10.96
C PRO A 119 -0.57 -8.08 -10.71
N ASP A 120 -1.15 -9.28 -10.71
CA ASP A 120 -0.45 -10.55 -10.53
C ASP A 120 -0.12 -11.03 -9.12
N ALA A 121 -0.63 -10.44 -8.03
CA ALA A 121 -0.43 -11.01 -6.69
C ALA A 121 -0.90 -12.48 -6.57
N TYR A 122 -1.97 -12.85 -7.28
CA TYR A 122 -2.45 -14.24 -7.37
C TYR A 122 -1.49 -15.14 -8.17
N ARG A 123 -0.58 -14.61 -8.99
CA ARG A 123 0.46 -15.41 -9.68
C ARG A 123 1.46 -16.00 -8.69
N GLU A 124 1.53 -15.51 -7.46
CA GLU A 124 2.26 -16.18 -6.38
C GLU A 124 1.71 -17.59 -6.10
N SER A 125 0.39 -17.78 -6.19
CA SER A 125 -0.23 -19.10 -5.97
C SER A 125 -0.02 -20.05 -7.16
N LEU A 126 0.33 -19.51 -8.33
CA LEU A 126 0.76 -20.28 -9.51
C LEU A 126 2.24 -20.67 -9.45
N ASN A 127 3.02 -20.11 -8.51
CA ASN A 127 4.43 -20.46 -8.35
C ASN A 127 4.59 -21.72 -7.50
N HIS A 128 4.79 -22.87 -8.16
CA HIS A 128 5.03 -24.15 -7.49
C HIS A 128 6.20 -24.12 -6.49
N GLY A 129 7.20 -23.27 -6.70
CA GLY A 129 8.30 -23.05 -5.76
C GLY A 129 7.82 -22.46 -4.44
N TYR A 130 6.90 -21.49 -4.48
CA TYR A 130 6.35 -20.87 -3.27
C TYR A 130 5.43 -21.82 -2.49
N VAL A 131 4.65 -22.64 -3.20
CA VAL A 131 3.88 -23.73 -2.56
C VAL A 131 4.81 -24.68 -1.81
N ARG A 132 5.96 -25.03 -2.41
CA ARG A 132 6.98 -25.85 -1.76
C ARG A 132 7.60 -25.16 -0.56
N TRP A 133 7.89 -23.85 -0.62
CA TRP A 133 8.40 -23.08 0.51
C TRP A 133 7.41 -23.05 1.68
N PHE A 134 6.12 -22.82 1.39
CA PHE A 134 5.05 -22.93 2.37
C PHE A 134 5.06 -24.32 3.02
N ALA A 135 5.01 -25.39 2.22
CA ALA A 135 4.93 -26.77 2.73
C ALA A 135 6.14 -27.16 3.57
N VAL A 136 7.36 -26.80 3.14
CA VAL A 136 8.59 -27.10 3.89
C VAL A 136 8.60 -26.36 5.22
N THR A 137 8.19 -25.09 5.24
CA THR A 137 8.09 -24.30 6.48
C THR A 137 7.04 -24.89 7.42
N ALA A 138 5.85 -25.20 6.89
CA ALA A 138 4.72 -25.76 7.62
C ALA A 138 5.02 -27.10 8.29
N GLN A 139 6.00 -27.84 7.77
CA GLN A 139 6.32 -29.21 8.18
C GLN A 139 7.66 -29.30 8.92
N GLY A 140 8.29 -28.17 9.25
CA GLY A 140 9.55 -28.14 10.00
C GLY A 140 10.78 -28.53 9.17
N GLY A 141 10.67 -28.53 7.85
CA GLY A 141 11.80 -28.74 6.96
C GLY A 141 12.69 -27.50 6.86
N SER A 142 13.90 -27.68 6.32
CA SER A 142 14.87 -26.59 6.19
C SER A 142 14.57 -25.69 4.98
N LEU A 143 13.86 -24.58 5.21
CA LEU A 143 13.64 -23.58 4.16
C LEU A 143 14.96 -23.02 3.59
N ALA A 144 16.01 -22.94 4.41
CA ALA A 144 17.32 -22.50 3.95
C ALA A 144 17.98 -23.45 2.93
N LYS A 145 17.66 -24.75 2.99
CA LYS A 145 18.09 -25.71 1.95
C LYS A 145 17.32 -25.50 0.66
N GLU A 146 16.02 -25.24 0.76
CA GLU A 146 15.14 -25.00 -0.39
C GLU A 146 15.42 -23.70 -1.12
N MET A 147 15.85 -22.66 -0.41
CA MET A 147 16.17 -21.35 -0.96
C MET A 147 17.65 -21.17 -1.30
N ARG A 148 18.42 -22.27 -1.36
CA ARG A 148 19.84 -22.21 -1.74
C ARG A 148 19.98 -21.59 -3.13
N GLY A 149 20.83 -20.58 -3.26
CA GLY A 149 21.02 -19.79 -4.49
C GLY A 149 20.05 -18.61 -4.65
N ILE A 150 19.04 -18.50 -3.78
CA ILE A 150 18.08 -17.38 -3.77
C ILE A 150 18.34 -16.47 -2.58
N LEU A 151 18.48 -17.06 -1.39
CA LEU A 151 18.81 -16.39 -0.14
C LEU A 151 19.89 -17.18 0.63
N THR A 152 20.71 -16.46 1.39
CA THR A 152 21.63 -17.03 2.38
C THR A 152 20.87 -17.54 3.61
N LYS A 153 21.51 -18.38 4.44
CA LYS A 153 20.91 -18.83 5.71
C LYS A 153 20.49 -17.66 6.62
N LYS A 154 21.31 -16.59 6.66
CA LYS A 154 21.03 -15.37 7.44
C LYS A 154 19.80 -14.65 6.92
N GLU A 155 19.67 -14.53 5.60
CA GLU A 155 18.50 -13.90 4.96
C GLU A 155 17.24 -14.72 5.14
N VAL A 156 17.31 -16.06 5.08
CA VAL A 156 16.14 -16.92 5.34
C VAL A 156 15.61 -16.76 6.76
N HIS A 157 16.50 -16.59 7.74
CA HIS A 157 16.09 -16.29 9.11
C HIS A 157 15.25 -15.01 9.18
N TRP A 158 15.66 -13.94 8.48
CA TRP A 158 14.90 -12.69 8.41
C TRP A 158 13.63 -12.83 7.57
N PHE A 159 13.67 -13.57 6.47
CA PHE A 159 12.51 -13.83 5.62
C PHE A 159 11.36 -14.46 6.40
N LEU A 160 11.64 -15.40 7.29
CA LEU A 160 10.64 -16.00 8.17
C LEU A 160 10.06 -15.03 9.23
N LYS A 161 10.73 -13.90 9.47
CA LYS A 161 10.26 -12.82 10.36
C LYS A 161 9.62 -11.66 9.59
N ALA A 162 9.54 -11.75 8.28
CA ALA A 162 9.12 -10.64 7.43
C ALA A 162 7.62 -10.34 7.61
N PRO A 163 7.19 -9.09 7.36
CA PRO A 163 5.81 -8.68 7.59
C PRO A 163 4.79 -9.47 6.78
N GLY A 164 3.70 -9.86 7.45
CA GLY A 164 2.63 -10.67 6.83
C GLY A 164 1.81 -9.95 5.76
N ALA A 165 1.84 -8.62 5.74
CA ALA A 165 1.11 -7.80 4.77
C ALA A 165 1.80 -7.77 3.39
N ASN A 166 3.12 -7.93 3.34
CA ASN A 166 3.89 -7.90 2.10
C ASN A 166 3.63 -9.14 1.23
N THR A 167 4.00 -9.07 -0.05
CA THR A 167 4.13 -10.24 -0.92
C THR A 167 5.37 -11.06 -0.59
N ILE A 168 5.40 -12.29 -1.08
CA ILE A 168 6.56 -13.17 -1.02
C ILE A 168 7.76 -12.48 -1.69
N GLN A 169 7.59 -11.90 -2.89
CA GLN A 169 8.69 -11.22 -3.59
C GLN A 169 9.21 -10.02 -2.81
N ARG A 170 8.31 -9.19 -2.26
CA ARG A 170 8.72 -8.06 -1.42
C ARG A 170 9.51 -8.51 -0.20
N ASN A 171 9.06 -9.59 0.43
CA ASN A 171 9.74 -10.12 1.60
C ASN A 171 11.13 -10.70 1.28
N LEU A 172 11.39 -11.12 0.03
CA LEU A 172 12.77 -11.45 -0.38
C LEU A 172 13.68 -10.22 -0.27
N PHE A 173 13.23 -9.05 -0.75
CA PHE A 173 14.00 -7.81 -0.65
C PHE A 173 14.10 -7.33 0.81
N TRP A 174 12.98 -7.30 1.54
CA TRP A 174 12.95 -6.94 2.97
C TRP A 174 13.95 -7.76 3.79
N ALA A 175 13.99 -9.08 3.55
CA ALA A 175 14.87 -10.00 4.27
C ALA A 175 16.35 -9.73 3.98
N ARG A 176 16.71 -9.38 2.74
CA ARG A 176 18.08 -9.00 2.37
C ARG A 176 18.49 -7.70 3.06
N CYS A 177 17.62 -6.70 3.09
CA CYS A 177 17.87 -5.46 3.82
C CYS A 177 18.08 -5.70 5.33
N ALA A 178 17.19 -6.48 5.95
CA ALA A 178 17.31 -6.80 7.38
C ALA A 178 18.57 -7.63 7.69
N ALA A 179 18.94 -8.57 6.81
CA ALA A 179 20.18 -9.34 6.95
C ALA A 179 21.44 -8.48 6.79
N ALA A 180 21.37 -7.37 6.04
CA ALA A 180 22.45 -6.40 5.91
C ALA A 180 22.58 -5.47 7.14
N GLY A 181 21.65 -5.52 8.09
CA GLY A 181 21.68 -4.69 9.30
C GLY A 181 20.98 -3.34 9.16
N ILE A 182 20.22 -3.13 8.08
CA ILE A 182 19.40 -1.93 7.91
C ILE A 182 18.30 -1.92 8.99
N PRO A 183 18.00 -0.76 9.64
CA PRO A 183 16.91 -0.66 10.60
C PRO A 183 15.58 -1.14 10.03
N LEU A 184 14.78 -1.89 10.81
CA LEU A 184 13.57 -2.55 10.30
C LEU A 184 12.51 -1.59 9.74
N THR A 185 12.42 -0.38 10.29
CA THR A 185 11.58 0.71 9.77
C THR A 185 12.03 1.12 8.37
N THR A 186 13.34 1.30 8.18
CA THR A 186 13.95 1.57 6.87
C THR A 186 13.79 0.38 5.91
N CYS A 187 13.92 -0.87 6.38
CA CYS A 187 13.65 -2.06 5.56
C CYS A 187 12.23 -2.05 5.00
N GLN A 188 11.23 -1.72 5.83
CA GLN A 188 9.85 -1.60 5.37
C GLN A 188 9.71 -0.45 4.38
N PHE A 189 10.23 0.74 4.72
CA PHE A 189 10.22 1.90 3.83
C PHE A 189 10.85 1.64 2.45
N LEU A 190 11.96 0.91 2.39
CA LEU A 190 12.59 0.54 1.11
C LEU A 190 11.74 -0.51 0.36
N THR A 191 11.22 -1.52 1.06
CA THR A 191 10.35 -2.56 0.47
C THR A 191 9.10 -1.96 -0.17
N ASP A 192 8.62 -0.92 0.45
CA ASP A 192 7.46 -0.15 0.05
C ASP A 192 7.67 0.68 -1.21
N ARG A 193 8.87 1.24 -1.37
CA ARG A 193 9.20 2.15 -2.48
C ARG A 193 9.80 1.44 -3.67
N ILE A 194 10.64 0.43 -3.43
CA ILE A 194 11.45 -0.23 -4.46
C ILE A 194 11.43 -1.76 -4.38
N GLY A 195 10.67 -2.36 -3.46
CA GLY A 195 10.58 -3.82 -3.31
C GLY A 195 9.67 -4.53 -4.32
N GLY A 196 9.02 -3.80 -5.23
CA GLY A 196 8.12 -4.36 -6.24
C GLY A 196 8.87 -5.21 -7.29
N ALA A 197 8.19 -6.21 -7.87
CA ALA A 197 8.83 -7.17 -8.77
C ALA A 197 9.53 -6.52 -9.99
N SER A 198 8.91 -5.48 -10.57
CA SER A 198 9.50 -4.74 -11.71
C SER A 198 10.77 -3.99 -11.32
N ASP A 199 10.76 -3.30 -10.17
CA ASP A 199 11.92 -2.57 -9.68
C ASP A 199 13.07 -3.54 -9.31
N GLN A 200 12.73 -4.66 -8.67
CA GLN A 200 13.70 -5.69 -8.32
C GLN A 200 14.29 -6.39 -9.55
N ALA A 201 13.51 -6.57 -10.62
CA ALA A 201 14.00 -7.09 -11.89
C ALA A 201 14.95 -6.09 -12.58
N ALA A 202 14.60 -4.80 -12.61
CA ALA A 202 15.43 -3.76 -13.20
C ALA A 202 16.73 -3.51 -12.43
N LEU A 203 16.74 -3.73 -11.12
CA LEU A 203 17.96 -3.68 -10.31
C LEU A 203 18.95 -4.78 -10.68
N GLY A 204 18.47 -6.01 -10.94
CA GLY A 204 19.34 -7.16 -11.21
C GLY A 204 20.45 -7.30 -10.15
N ASP A 205 21.70 -7.41 -10.62
CA ASP A 205 22.89 -7.57 -9.78
C ASP A 205 23.25 -6.30 -8.99
N ARG A 206 22.76 -5.12 -9.41
CA ARG A 206 23.01 -3.84 -8.70
C ARG A 206 22.29 -3.76 -7.35
N ARG A 207 21.37 -4.69 -7.08
CA ARG A 207 20.62 -4.76 -5.81
C ARG A 207 21.55 -4.85 -4.60
N ASP A 208 22.64 -5.59 -4.69
CA ASP A 208 23.53 -5.81 -3.55
C ASP A 208 24.36 -4.55 -3.24
N ASP A 209 24.69 -3.75 -4.25
CA ASP A 209 25.35 -2.46 -4.07
C ASP A 209 24.39 -1.43 -3.45
N LEU A 210 23.13 -1.44 -3.87
CA LEU A 210 22.08 -0.63 -3.28
C LEU A 210 21.85 -0.96 -1.80
N ILE A 211 21.75 -2.24 -1.46
CA ILE A 211 21.56 -2.68 -0.07
C ILE A 211 22.78 -2.28 0.76
N ARG A 212 24.00 -2.44 0.22
CA ARG A 212 25.22 -2.00 0.90
C ARG A 212 25.24 -0.48 1.15
N PHE A 213 24.80 0.32 0.20
CA PHE A 213 24.65 1.77 0.38
C PHE A 213 23.74 2.08 1.58
N TYR A 214 22.52 1.53 1.62
CA TYR A 214 21.62 1.80 2.74
C TYR A 214 22.11 1.20 4.06
N ALA A 215 22.77 0.04 4.05
CA ALA A 215 23.34 -0.55 5.26
C ALA A 215 24.39 0.34 5.92
N ASN A 216 25.20 1.04 5.10
CA ASN A 216 26.25 1.92 5.59
C ASN A 216 25.73 3.34 5.93
N GLU A 217 24.79 3.85 5.13
CA GLU A 217 24.47 5.28 5.14
C GLU A 217 23.11 5.59 5.80
N ALA A 218 22.18 4.63 5.92
CA ALA A 218 20.83 4.92 6.42
C ALA A 218 20.80 5.42 7.87
N GLY A 219 21.77 5.01 8.70
CA GLY A 219 21.83 5.41 10.11
C GLY A 219 22.14 6.90 10.31
N GLN A 220 22.69 7.58 9.31
CA GLN A 220 23.03 9.01 9.34
C GLN A 220 22.07 9.88 8.52
N MET A 221 21.12 9.28 7.80
CA MET A 221 20.14 10.03 7.01
C MET A 221 19.10 10.68 7.90
N ARG A 222 18.82 11.97 7.67
CA ARG A 222 17.59 12.57 8.17
C ARG A 222 16.41 11.97 7.42
N GLU A 223 15.22 12.06 8.00
CA GLU A 223 13.99 11.52 7.39
C GLU A 223 13.76 12.06 5.95
N ASN A 224 14.00 13.35 5.74
CA ASN A 224 13.89 13.96 4.41
C ASN A 224 14.95 13.44 3.43
N ASP A 225 16.20 13.27 3.86
CA ASP A 225 17.27 12.75 3.00
C ASP A 225 16.96 11.31 2.58
N LEU A 226 16.52 10.48 3.52
CA LEU A 226 16.12 9.09 3.23
C LEU A 226 15.03 9.05 2.15
N GLN A 227 14.05 9.93 2.25
CA GLN A 227 12.95 9.99 1.31
C GLN A 227 13.39 10.47 -0.08
N GLU A 228 14.09 11.62 -0.13
CA GLU A 228 14.53 12.23 -1.37
C GLU A 228 15.50 11.32 -2.14
N ILE A 229 16.49 10.76 -1.44
CA ILE A 229 17.44 9.82 -2.02
C ILE A 229 16.71 8.56 -2.50
N THR A 230 15.71 8.06 -1.77
CA THR A 230 14.97 6.86 -2.20
C THR A 230 14.12 7.13 -3.44
N ASP A 231 13.51 8.30 -3.55
CA ASP A 231 12.76 8.70 -4.74
C ASP A 231 13.70 8.83 -5.96
N PHE A 232 14.89 9.42 -5.78
CA PHE A 232 15.93 9.45 -6.80
C PHE A 232 16.42 8.04 -7.18
N VAL A 233 16.76 7.21 -6.19
CA VAL A 233 17.19 5.82 -6.38
C VAL A 233 16.16 5.06 -7.21
N ARG A 234 14.87 5.20 -6.89
CA ARG A 234 13.80 4.53 -7.63
C ARG A 234 13.74 4.95 -9.10
N ALA A 235 14.02 6.22 -9.41
CA ALA A 235 14.15 6.66 -10.80
C ALA A 235 15.38 6.03 -11.47
N MET A 236 16.49 5.89 -10.73
CA MET A 236 17.75 5.30 -11.22
C MET A 236 17.72 3.77 -11.32
N VAL A 237 16.81 3.08 -10.64
CA VAL A 237 16.59 1.62 -10.79
C VAL A 237 16.41 1.25 -12.25
N ARG A 238 15.72 2.09 -13.03
CA ARG A 238 15.45 1.85 -14.46
C ARG A 238 16.56 2.33 -15.40
N GLN A 239 17.60 2.98 -14.87
CA GLN A 239 18.75 3.44 -15.62
C GLN A 239 19.87 2.38 -15.49
N PRO A 240 20.11 1.54 -16.50
CA PRO A 240 21.06 0.43 -16.40
C PRO A 240 22.49 0.91 -16.14
N ASP A 241 22.85 2.08 -16.66
CA ASP A 241 24.19 2.66 -16.55
C ASP A 241 24.47 3.30 -15.18
N PHE A 242 23.44 3.46 -14.34
CA PHE A 242 23.61 4.04 -13.01
C PHE A 242 24.20 3.01 -12.04
N SER A 243 25.35 3.34 -11.45
CA SER A 243 26.01 2.52 -10.43
C SER A 243 25.84 3.08 -9.02
N PHE A 244 25.42 2.21 -8.10
CA PHE A 244 25.35 2.47 -6.65
C PHE A 244 26.69 2.19 -5.93
N LYS A 245 27.65 1.57 -6.63
CA LYS A 245 28.93 1.18 -6.03
C LYS A 245 29.76 2.41 -5.67
N GLY A 246 30.27 2.43 -4.44
CA GLY A 246 31.14 3.51 -3.94
C GLY A 246 30.43 4.84 -3.69
N ARG A 247 29.09 4.86 -3.69
CA ARG A 247 28.32 6.07 -3.37
C ARG A 247 28.32 6.33 -1.86
N THR A 248 28.49 7.59 -1.49
CA THR A 248 28.36 8.11 -0.12
C THR A 248 27.06 8.90 -0.01
N LEU A 249 26.59 9.17 1.21
CA LEU A 249 25.43 10.04 1.45
C LEU A 249 25.58 11.38 0.71
N GLY A 250 26.70 12.08 0.88
CA GLY A 250 26.93 13.38 0.23
C GLY A 250 26.87 13.31 -1.30
N SER A 251 27.43 12.26 -1.91
CA SER A 251 27.31 12.07 -3.36
C SER A 251 25.85 11.84 -3.78
N MET A 252 25.08 11.10 -3.00
CA MET A 252 23.68 10.78 -3.33
C MET A 252 22.75 11.98 -3.13
N VAL A 253 23.01 12.82 -2.12
CA VAL A 253 22.30 14.10 -1.93
C VAL A 253 22.50 14.99 -3.15
N ASN A 254 23.75 15.24 -3.57
CA ASN A 254 24.04 16.11 -4.72
C ASN A 254 23.40 15.59 -6.02
N LEU A 255 23.44 14.27 -6.25
CA LEU A 255 22.80 13.66 -7.41
C LEU A 255 21.27 13.77 -7.36
N SER A 256 20.69 13.56 -6.18
CA SER A 256 19.25 13.70 -5.97
C SER A 256 18.79 15.14 -6.20
N GLU A 257 19.51 16.13 -5.67
CA GLU A 257 19.21 17.56 -5.86
C GLU A 257 19.32 17.97 -7.34
N ALA A 258 20.38 17.55 -8.02
CA ALA A 258 20.55 17.81 -9.45
C ALA A 258 19.40 17.20 -10.28
N TRP A 259 19.04 15.94 -9.97
CA TRP A 259 17.92 15.27 -10.61
C TRP A 259 16.60 15.98 -10.33
N HIS A 260 16.32 16.38 -9.09
CA HIS A 260 15.14 17.16 -8.73
C HIS A 260 15.05 18.47 -9.54
N GLY A 261 16.18 19.17 -9.70
CA GLY A 261 16.26 20.37 -10.56
C GLY A 261 15.79 20.13 -11.99
N THR A 262 16.17 19.00 -12.59
CA THR A 262 15.73 18.63 -13.95
C THR A 262 14.25 18.20 -14.03
N MET A 263 13.72 17.61 -12.95
CA MET A 263 12.33 17.15 -12.92
C MET A 263 11.34 18.31 -12.81
N TYR A 264 11.69 19.41 -12.12
CA TYR A 264 10.81 20.58 -12.01
C TYR A 264 10.63 21.34 -13.33
N SER A 265 11.60 21.27 -14.24
CA SER A 265 11.55 21.94 -15.55
C SER A 265 10.86 21.11 -16.64
N SER A 266 10.67 19.81 -16.41
CA SER A 266 10.10 18.89 -17.39
C SER A 266 8.59 19.11 -17.59
N LYS A 267 8.14 19.26 -18.85
CA LYS A 267 6.71 19.36 -19.19
C LYS A 267 6.08 17.97 -19.23
N VAL A 268 4.83 17.86 -18.77
CA VAL A 268 4.04 16.62 -18.86
C VAL A 268 3.74 16.34 -20.34
N ALA A 269 4.47 15.39 -20.93
CA ALA A 269 4.37 15.08 -22.36
C ALA A 269 3.10 14.31 -22.74
N LYS A 270 2.65 13.37 -21.88
CA LYS A 270 1.47 12.52 -22.11
C LYS A 270 0.51 12.66 -20.93
N TYR A 271 -0.79 12.77 -21.18
CA TYR A 271 -1.81 12.79 -20.13
C TYR A 271 -2.16 11.37 -19.68
N GLU A 272 -2.13 11.12 -18.38
CA GLU A 272 -2.48 9.84 -17.79
C GLU A 272 -3.31 10.07 -16.51
N SER A 273 -4.35 9.26 -16.32
CA SER A 273 -5.30 9.36 -15.21
C SER A 273 -5.66 7.99 -14.67
N TRP A 274 -6.00 7.93 -13.38
CA TRP A 274 -6.38 6.71 -12.68
C TRP A 274 -7.70 6.90 -11.93
N ARG A 275 -8.29 5.77 -11.53
CA ARG A 275 -9.55 5.74 -10.80
C ARG A 275 -9.40 6.40 -9.42
N GLN A 276 -10.34 7.29 -9.10
CA GLN A 276 -10.50 7.89 -7.78
C GLN A 276 -10.98 6.86 -6.76
N GLN A 277 -10.41 6.90 -5.56
CA GLN A 277 -10.76 6.04 -4.43
C GLN A 277 -11.39 6.83 -3.27
N PHE A 278 -10.91 8.04 -3.01
CA PHE A 278 -11.37 8.89 -1.92
C PHE A 278 -12.27 9.99 -2.48
N ALA A 279 -13.51 10.05 -2.01
CA ALA A 279 -14.39 11.17 -2.32
C ALA A 279 -13.82 12.47 -1.74
N PRO A 280 -14.09 13.64 -2.35
CA PRO A 280 -13.69 14.91 -1.76
C PRO A 280 -14.28 15.05 -0.36
N TRP A 281 -13.43 15.40 0.60
CA TRP A 281 -13.81 15.62 2.00
C TRP A 281 -13.64 17.09 2.35
N VAL A 282 -14.57 17.61 3.16
CA VAL A 282 -14.61 19.02 3.56
C VAL A 282 -14.86 19.10 5.05
N HIS A 283 -14.10 19.93 5.75
CA HIS A 283 -14.27 20.19 7.17
C HIS A 283 -14.20 21.69 7.45
N GLU A 284 -15.30 22.23 7.96
CA GLU A 284 -15.42 23.65 8.29
C GLU A 284 -14.80 23.92 9.66
N MET A 285 -13.87 24.87 9.72
CA MET A 285 -13.33 25.43 10.95
C MET A 285 -13.76 26.89 11.06
N LYS A 286 -13.55 27.50 12.23
CA LYS A 286 -13.99 28.88 12.52
C LYS A 286 -13.50 29.90 11.48
N ASP A 287 -12.23 29.81 11.08
CA ASP A 287 -11.58 30.81 10.22
C ASP A 287 -11.20 30.26 8.83
N HIS A 288 -11.25 28.93 8.65
CA HIS A 288 -10.80 28.25 7.44
C HIS A 288 -11.67 27.02 7.15
N THR A 289 -11.70 26.60 5.88
CA THR A 289 -12.26 25.32 5.46
C THR A 289 -11.13 24.42 4.98
N VAL A 290 -11.12 23.18 5.46
CA VAL A 290 -10.16 22.16 5.03
C VAL A 290 -10.78 21.29 3.95
N HIS A 291 -10.08 21.13 2.83
CA HIS A 291 -10.45 20.23 1.75
C HIS A 291 -9.42 19.12 1.61
N ALA A 292 -9.87 17.87 1.53
CA ALA A 292 -9.04 16.74 1.09
C ALA A 292 -9.45 16.32 -0.32
N ILE A 293 -8.50 16.35 -1.25
CA ILE A 293 -8.73 16.08 -2.68
C ILE A 293 -7.72 15.06 -3.18
N GLU A 294 -8.19 13.91 -3.66
CA GLU A 294 -7.33 12.94 -4.34
C GLU A 294 -6.84 13.51 -5.68
N LEU A 295 -5.54 13.41 -5.93
CA LEU A 295 -4.91 13.75 -7.19
C LEU A 295 -4.98 12.53 -8.11
N THR A 296 -5.81 12.61 -9.15
CA THR A 296 -6.21 11.46 -9.99
C THR A 296 -5.56 11.43 -11.37
N ASN A 297 -4.62 12.34 -11.65
CA ASN A 297 -3.92 12.39 -12.92
C ASN A 297 -2.52 13.03 -12.77
N ASN A 298 -1.67 12.76 -13.75
CA ASN A 298 -0.27 13.17 -13.72
C ASN A 298 -0.06 14.70 -13.84
N ARG A 299 -1.00 15.44 -14.45
CA ARG A 299 -0.99 16.91 -14.44
C ARG A 299 -1.23 17.45 -13.04
N ALA A 300 -2.21 16.91 -12.32
CA ALA A 300 -2.50 17.28 -10.94
C ALA A 300 -1.30 16.98 -10.01
N LEU A 301 -0.59 15.87 -10.21
CA LEU A 301 0.65 15.58 -9.48
C LEU A 301 1.77 16.58 -9.83
N SER A 302 1.97 16.90 -11.11
CA SER A 302 2.93 17.92 -11.55
C SER A 302 2.63 19.28 -10.90
N ASP A 303 1.37 19.67 -10.91
CA ASP A 303 0.89 20.94 -10.37
C ASP A 303 0.98 21.02 -8.85
N GLU A 304 0.77 19.90 -8.15
CA GLU A 304 1.05 19.78 -6.72
C GLU A 304 2.54 19.91 -6.47
N GLY A 305 3.36 19.18 -7.23
CA GLY A 305 4.82 19.18 -7.12
C GLY A 305 5.43 20.57 -7.31
N LYS A 306 4.94 21.35 -8.27
CA LYS A 306 5.35 22.75 -8.50
C LYS A 306 4.99 23.67 -7.34
N ARG A 307 3.77 23.56 -6.81
CA ARG A 307 3.30 24.41 -5.71
C ARG A 307 4.01 24.10 -4.39
N GLN A 308 4.23 22.83 -4.12
CA GLN A 308 4.89 22.35 -2.90
C GLN A 308 6.41 22.29 -3.03
N ARG A 309 6.98 22.42 -4.23
CA ARG A 309 8.41 22.26 -4.51
C ARG A 309 8.96 20.92 -4.01
N HIS A 310 8.30 19.83 -4.41
CA HIS A 310 8.70 18.45 -4.09
C HIS A 310 8.26 17.48 -5.21
N CYS A 311 8.84 16.29 -5.25
CA CYS A 311 8.83 15.43 -6.43
C CYS A 311 7.63 14.47 -6.54
N VAL A 312 6.44 14.92 -6.12
CA VAL A 312 5.22 14.08 -6.14
C VAL A 312 4.81 13.64 -7.56
N PHE A 313 5.26 14.35 -8.61
CA PHE A 313 5.07 13.91 -10.00
C PHE A 313 5.62 12.51 -10.30
N THR A 314 6.72 12.13 -9.64
CA THR A 314 7.40 10.83 -9.84
C THR A 314 6.53 9.64 -9.43
N TYR A 315 5.45 9.89 -8.69
CA TYR A 315 4.51 8.89 -8.20
C TYR A 315 3.48 8.51 -9.28
N THR A 316 3.51 9.13 -10.47
CA THR A 316 2.59 8.84 -11.59
C THR A 316 2.45 7.34 -11.86
N GLN A 317 3.56 6.60 -11.96
CA GLN A 317 3.53 5.15 -12.22
C GLN A 317 3.01 4.34 -11.02
N SER A 318 3.30 4.78 -9.78
CA SER A 318 2.69 4.17 -8.58
C SER A 318 1.18 4.36 -8.57
N CYS A 319 0.69 5.56 -8.94
CA CYS A 319 -0.73 5.84 -8.93
C CYS A 319 -1.48 5.12 -10.04
N LEU A 320 -0.87 4.99 -11.23
CA LEU A 320 -1.41 4.22 -12.35
C LEU A 320 -1.54 2.73 -12.03
N SER A 321 -0.54 2.18 -11.33
CA SER A 321 -0.57 0.78 -10.88
C SER A 321 -1.41 0.55 -9.61
N GLY A 322 -1.99 1.59 -9.02
CA GLY A 322 -2.77 1.50 -7.78
C GLY A 322 -1.93 1.34 -6.50
N TRP A 323 -0.60 1.39 -6.61
CA TRP A 323 0.33 1.24 -5.49
C TRP A 323 0.25 2.38 -4.47
N SER A 324 0.09 3.60 -4.98
CA SER A 324 -0.01 4.81 -4.16
C SER A 324 -1.23 5.61 -4.55
N LYS A 325 -1.83 6.29 -3.57
CA LYS A 325 -2.81 7.36 -3.79
C LYS A 325 -2.27 8.63 -3.18
N ILE A 326 -2.38 9.72 -3.91
CA ILE A 326 -1.91 11.03 -3.44
C ILE A 326 -3.13 11.89 -3.12
N VAL A 327 -3.19 12.42 -1.90
CA VAL A 327 -4.25 13.32 -1.45
C VAL A 327 -3.64 14.66 -1.08
N SER A 328 -4.21 15.75 -1.61
CA SER A 328 -3.85 17.12 -1.26
C SER A 328 -4.83 17.62 -0.20
N ILE A 329 -4.33 17.89 1.01
CA ILE A 329 -5.07 18.56 2.08
C ILE A 329 -4.81 20.06 1.96
N ARG A 330 -5.87 20.86 1.86
CA ARG A 330 -5.79 22.31 1.59
C ARG A 330 -6.60 23.07 2.62
N TRP A 331 -5.97 24.01 3.30
CA TRP A 331 -6.64 24.97 4.18
C TRP A 331 -6.94 26.22 3.37
N VAL A 332 -8.22 26.58 3.29
CA VAL A 332 -8.75 27.68 2.50
C VAL A 332 -9.38 28.70 3.44
N MET A 333 -9.07 29.98 3.28
CA MET A 333 -9.75 31.03 4.04
C MET A 333 -11.25 31.00 3.77
N SER A 334 -12.09 31.15 4.79
CA SER A 334 -13.56 31.07 4.65
C SER A 334 -14.21 32.26 3.90
N LYS A 335 -13.44 33.08 3.16
CA LYS A 335 -13.93 34.24 2.41
C LYS A 335 -14.08 33.93 0.91
N GLY A 336 -15.13 33.22 0.53
CA GLY A 336 -15.54 33.05 -0.86
C GLY A 336 -15.92 31.61 -1.21
N SER A 337 -16.98 31.42 -2.01
CA SER A 337 -17.55 30.09 -2.30
C SER A 337 -16.82 29.29 -3.39
N LEU A 338 -15.62 29.71 -3.78
CA LEU A 338 -14.81 29.10 -4.83
C LEU A 338 -13.39 28.85 -4.31
N LEU A 339 -12.82 27.69 -4.65
CA LEU A 339 -11.41 27.36 -4.40
C LEU A 339 -10.51 28.20 -5.31
N ASP A 340 -10.29 29.47 -4.99
CA ASP A 340 -9.23 30.25 -5.63
C ASP A 340 -7.87 29.76 -5.08
N PRO A 341 -6.86 29.50 -5.93
CA PRO A 341 -5.51 29.19 -5.48
C PRO A 341 -4.91 30.20 -4.49
N THR A 342 -5.36 31.46 -4.51
CA THR A 342 -4.91 32.53 -3.61
C THR A 342 -5.48 32.42 -2.20
N ASP A 343 -6.60 31.72 -2.01
CA ASP A 343 -7.23 31.52 -0.70
C ASP A 343 -6.61 30.38 0.10
N ILE A 344 -5.68 29.63 -0.51
CA ILE A 344 -5.03 28.47 0.12
C ILE A 344 -3.87 28.94 1.00
N VAL A 345 -4.08 28.93 2.32
CA VAL A 345 -3.09 29.38 3.31
C VAL A 345 -2.14 28.28 3.76
N SER A 346 -2.57 27.02 3.72
CA SER A 346 -1.70 25.87 3.94
C SER A 346 -2.08 24.71 3.05
N ARG A 347 -1.10 23.87 2.76
CA ARG A 347 -1.26 22.67 1.95
C ARG A 347 -0.32 21.57 2.41
N LEU A 348 -0.85 20.37 2.54
CA LEU A 348 -0.10 19.14 2.73
C LEU A 348 -0.44 18.13 1.64
N THR A 349 0.52 17.28 1.33
CA THR A 349 0.41 16.21 0.36
C THR A 349 0.67 14.90 1.07
N LEU A 350 -0.34 14.03 1.05
CA LEU A 350 -0.34 12.73 1.70
C LEU A 350 -0.11 11.68 0.62
N GLU A 351 0.82 10.77 0.88
CA GLU A 351 0.86 9.50 0.16
C GLU A 351 0.19 8.44 1.03
N ILE A 352 -0.79 7.76 0.46
CA ILE A 352 -1.49 6.64 1.05
C ILE A 352 -1.10 5.40 0.28
N ARG A 353 -0.79 4.33 1.00
CA ARG A 353 -0.76 2.99 0.44
C ARG A 353 -2.12 2.32 0.62
N PRO A 354 -2.86 2.08 -0.47
CA PRO A 354 -4.16 1.41 -0.37
C PRO A 354 -4.06 0.02 0.25
N SER A 355 -2.96 -0.71 0.00
CA SER A 355 -2.80 -2.10 0.42
C SER A 355 -2.78 -2.34 1.92
N THR A 356 -2.26 -1.37 2.69
CA THR A 356 -2.18 -1.45 4.14
C THR A 356 -3.19 -0.52 4.81
N GLY A 357 -3.89 0.29 4.02
CA GLY A 357 -4.70 1.40 4.51
C GLY A 357 -3.86 2.40 5.30
N GLU A 358 -2.60 2.61 4.93
CA GLU A 358 -1.69 3.46 5.68
C GLU A 358 -1.34 4.74 4.92
N ILE A 359 -1.31 5.86 5.63
CA ILE A 359 -0.63 7.07 5.21
C ILE A 359 0.85 6.85 5.48
N VAL A 360 1.63 6.75 4.40
CA VAL A 360 3.05 6.37 4.42
C VAL A 360 3.98 7.56 4.28
N GLN A 361 3.43 8.73 3.95
CA GLN A 361 4.14 10.00 3.90
C GLN A 361 3.19 11.20 4.02
N ILE A 362 3.65 12.25 4.69
CA ILE A 362 2.93 13.52 4.84
C ILE A 362 3.94 14.65 4.68
N ARG A 363 3.81 15.47 3.64
CA ARG A 363 4.75 16.56 3.37
C ARG A 363 4.05 17.86 2.98
N GLY A 364 4.54 18.96 3.51
CA GLY A 364 4.20 20.30 3.06
C GLY A 364 5.24 20.87 2.09
N LYS A 365 5.20 22.19 1.92
CA LYS A 365 6.11 22.92 1.04
C LYS A 365 7.57 22.66 1.42
N LEU A 366 8.42 22.38 0.43
CA LEU A 366 9.84 22.03 0.59
C LEU A 366 10.04 20.82 1.52
N ASN A 367 9.18 19.81 1.39
CA ASN A 367 9.21 18.59 2.22
C ASN A 367 9.19 18.85 3.73
N ARG A 368 8.62 19.97 4.19
CA ARG A 368 8.42 20.19 5.63
C ARG A 368 7.49 19.13 6.22
N THR A 369 7.71 18.79 7.49
CA THR A 369 6.77 18.00 8.28
C THR A 369 5.50 18.81 8.59
N PRO A 370 4.37 18.14 8.81
CA PRO A 370 3.15 18.78 9.33
C PRO A 370 3.38 19.34 10.74
N ASP A 371 2.70 20.43 11.07
CA ASP A 371 2.62 20.91 12.46
C ASP A 371 1.55 20.14 13.27
N GLU A 372 1.48 20.40 14.59
CA GLU A 372 0.55 19.69 15.49
C GLU A 372 -0.93 19.92 15.12
N LYS A 373 -1.29 21.12 14.66
CA LYS A 373 -2.67 21.47 14.28
C LYS A 373 -3.04 20.75 12.98
N GLU A 374 -2.15 20.77 12.01
CA GLU A 374 -2.29 20.02 10.76
C GLU A 374 -2.38 18.52 11.02
N GLY A 375 -1.57 17.99 11.94
CA GLY A 375 -1.58 16.60 12.36
C GLY A 375 -2.91 16.14 12.95
N LYS A 376 -3.57 17.00 13.76
CA LYS A 376 -4.92 16.71 14.29
C LYS A 376 -5.94 16.54 13.18
N ILE A 377 -5.90 17.41 12.17
CA ILE A 377 -6.79 17.32 11.00
C ILE A 377 -6.51 16.08 10.16
N ILE A 378 -5.24 15.72 9.97
CA ILE A 378 -4.87 14.51 9.25
C ILE A 378 -5.38 13.26 9.99
N ARG A 379 -5.24 13.20 11.32
CA ARG A 379 -5.77 12.09 12.13
C ARG A 379 -7.29 12.00 12.03
N LEU A 380 -8.00 13.13 12.03
CA LEU A 380 -9.45 13.17 11.82
C LEU A 380 -9.83 12.62 10.45
N TRP A 381 -9.22 13.13 9.38
CA TRP A 381 -9.47 12.66 8.02
C TRP A 381 -9.14 11.17 7.85
N ALA A 382 -8.03 10.72 8.43
CA ALA A 382 -7.62 9.32 8.39
C ALA A 382 -8.65 8.42 9.09
N ALA A 383 -9.16 8.82 10.27
CA ALA A 383 -10.18 8.07 11.01
C ALA A 383 -11.48 7.93 10.21
N ASP A 384 -11.96 9.02 9.58
CA ASP A 384 -13.17 9.02 8.74
C ASP A 384 -13.08 8.03 7.56
N HIS A 385 -11.86 7.73 7.10
CA HIS A 385 -11.58 6.84 5.97
C HIS A 385 -11.01 5.48 6.40
N GLY A 386 -10.92 5.19 7.70
CA GLY A 386 -10.36 3.94 8.22
C GLY A 386 -8.86 3.75 7.93
N LEU A 387 -8.13 4.85 7.75
CA LEU A 387 -6.70 4.84 7.46
C LEU A 387 -5.88 4.92 8.76
N ARG A 388 -4.69 4.31 8.73
CA ARG A 388 -3.69 4.35 9.82
C ARG A 388 -2.49 5.18 9.37
N LEU A 389 -1.68 5.63 10.31
CA LEU A 389 -0.39 6.23 9.98
C LEU A 389 0.68 5.15 10.03
N ALA A 390 1.60 5.14 9.06
CA ALA A 390 2.77 4.29 9.11
C ALA A 390 3.66 4.69 10.29
N THR A 391 4.37 3.73 10.87
CA THR A 391 5.19 3.92 12.08
C THR A 391 6.36 4.89 11.90
N TRP A 392 6.75 5.18 10.66
CA TRP A 392 7.80 6.13 10.29
C TRP A 392 7.26 7.49 9.82
N CYS A 393 5.95 7.71 9.79
CA CYS A 393 5.39 9.04 9.55
C CYS A 393 5.48 9.85 10.84
N GLY A 394 6.42 10.80 10.93
CA GLY A 394 6.56 11.68 12.08
C GLY A 394 5.35 12.59 12.26
N LEU A 395 4.46 12.27 13.21
CA LEU A 395 3.27 13.03 13.57
C LEU A 395 2.85 12.91 15.03
#